data_AF-A0A7S4VH24-F1
#
_entry.id   AF-A0A7S4VH24-F1
#
_cell.length_a   1.000
_cell.length_b   1.000
_cell.length_c   1.000
_cell.angle_alpha   90.00
_cell.angle_beta   90.00
_cell.angle_gamma   90.00
#
_symmetry.space_group_name_H-M   'P 1'
#
loop_
_entity.id
_entity.type
_entity.pdbx_description
1 polymer ?
#
loop_
_entity_poly.entity_id
_entity_poly.type
_entity_poly.pdbx_seq_one_letter_code
_entity_poly.pdbx_strand_id
1 'polypeptide(L)'
;MFLSNKIGATTALTIILCTSLSNIQYSHSFAFSNVNDRISSTALFAKKKVFIDGEAGTTGLQVRERLADREDLEIISPPSQLRKDEETRKKYINEADAVILCLPDAASIEAVSFVEEGNDRTVLIDASTAYRVDDDWTYGFPGELKRL
;
A
#
# COMPACT_ATOMS: atom_id res chain seq x y z
N MET A 1 -48.56 17.27 -36.56
CA MET A 1 -48.13 18.19 -35.49
C MET A 1 -46.60 18.13 -35.50
N PHE A 2 -45.94 18.91 -36.39
CA PHE A 2 -45.27 20.20 -36.10
C PHE A 2 -44.04 19.99 -35.19
N LEU A 3 -42.77 20.33 -35.48
CA LEU A 3 -42.01 21.10 -36.50
C LEU A 3 -40.60 20.44 -36.63
N SER A 4 -40.00 20.31 -37.82
CA SER A 4 -38.96 21.19 -38.43
C SER A 4 -37.62 21.25 -37.65
N ASN A 5 -36.46 20.87 -38.22
CA ASN A 5 -35.75 21.72 -39.19
C ASN A 5 -34.78 20.95 -40.12
N LYS A 6 -34.79 21.39 -41.39
CA LYS A 6 -33.90 21.03 -42.51
C LYS A 6 -32.56 21.78 -42.41
N ILE A 7 -31.50 21.23 -43.02
CA ILE A 7 -30.62 21.81 -44.08
C ILE A 7 -29.87 20.57 -44.64
N GLY A 8 -30.03 20.13 -45.89
CA GLY A 8 -29.62 20.81 -47.13
C GLY A 8 -28.25 20.24 -47.54
N ALA A 9 -28.20 19.25 -48.45
CA ALA A 9 -27.76 19.43 -49.84
C ALA A 9 -26.29 19.92 -49.92
N THR A 10 -25.38 19.26 -50.64
CA THR A 10 -25.21 19.49 -52.08
C THR A 10 -24.00 18.67 -52.56
N THR A 11 -24.23 17.83 -53.59
CA THR A 11 -23.38 17.50 -54.78
C THR A 11 -21.86 17.70 -54.68
N ALA A 12 -20.97 16.85 -55.19
CA ALA A 12 -20.89 16.31 -56.54
C ALA A 12 -19.72 15.30 -56.54
N LEU A 13 -19.89 14.08 -57.04
CA LEU A 13 -19.50 13.71 -58.41
C LEU A 13 -17.98 13.80 -58.65
N THR A 14 -17.31 12.65 -58.74
CA THR A 14 -16.22 12.24 -59.68
C THR A 14 -15.72 10.88 -59.17
N ILE A 15 -16.21 9.76 -59.70
CA ILE A 15 -15.62 9.05 -60.86
C ILE A 15 -14.26 8.46 -60.44
N ILE A 16 -14.22 7.19 -60.01
CA ILE A 16 -14.14 5.98 -60.84
C ILE A 16 -12.68 5.56 -61.12
N LEU A 17 -12.45 4.26 -60.90
CA LEU A 17 -11.50 3.33 -61.53
C LEU A 17 -10.09 3.12 -60.96
N CYS A 18 -9.80 1.82 -60.95
CA CYS A 18 -8.51 1.15 -61.11
C CYS A 18 -7.55 1.20 -59.93
N THR A 19 -7.58 0.22 -59.04
CA THR A 19 -6.81 -1.05 -59.19
C THR A 19 -5.45 -0.84 -59.85
N SER A 20 -4.40 -0.72 -59.02
CA SER A 20 -3.17 -1.52 -59.17
C SER A 20 -2.08 -0.98 -58.24
N LEU A 21 -1.64 -1.86 -57.34
CA LEU A 21 -0.33 -1.93 -56.69
C LEU A 21 -0.05 -1.06 -55.43
N SER A 22 0.25 -1.83 -54.38
CA SER A 22 1.10 -1.54 -53.23
C SER A 22 0.49 -0.76 -52.05
N ASN A 23 0.51 -1.44 -50.90
CA ASN A 23 0.58 -0.87 -49.55
C ASN A 23 -0.65 -0.13 -49.01
N ILE A 24 -1.55 -0.89 -48.39
CA ILE A 24 -2.34 -0.38 -47.25
C ILE A 24 -1.78 -1.05 -46.00
N GLN A 25 -0.70 -0.47 -45.48
CA GLN A 25 -0.34 -0.61 -44.08
C GLN A 25 -0.58 0.78 -43.49
N TYR A 26 -1.63 0.87 -42.68
CA TYR A 26 -2.14 2.08 -42.06
C TYR A 26 -1.01 2.94 -41.48
N SER A 27 -0.68 4.03 -42.16
CA SER A 27 0.10 5.12 -41.60
C SER A 27 -0.87 6.17 -41.03
N HIS A 28 -1.19 6.06 -39.75
CA HIS A 28 -1.38 7.27 -38.96
C HIS A 28 -0.36 7.23 -37.85
N SER A 29 0.60 8.15 -37.98
CA SER A 29 1.59 8.49 -36.98
C SER A 29 0.88 8.86 -35.68
N PHE A 30 0.83 7.93 -34.74
CA PHE A 30 0.84 8.26 -33.33
C PHE A 30 2.21 7.84 -32.82
N ALA A 31 3.14 8.79 -32.86
CA ALA A 31 4.32 8.75 -32.03
C ALA A 31 3.84 8.71 -30.58
N PHE A 32 3.63 7.51 -30.03
CA PHE A 32 3.61 7.34 -28.58
C PHE A 32 5.07 7.38 -28.14
N SER A 33 5.51 8.62 -27.96
CA SER A 33 6.71 8.98 -27.22
C SER A 33 6.82 8.13 -25.97
N ASN A 34 7.82 7.26 -25.95
CA ASN A 34 8.73 7.07 -24.81
C ASN A 34 8.07 7.30 -23.43
N VAL A 35 7.15 6.42 -23.02
CA VAL A 35 6.63 6.43 -21.66
C VAL A 35 7.45 5.46 -20.84
N ASN A 36 8.61 5.92 -20.39
CA ASN A 36 9.30 5.40 -19.21
C ASN A 36 9.07 3.89 -18.91
N ASP A 37 9.71 3.01 -19.68
CA ASP A 37 10.11 1.67 -19.19
C ASP A 37 11.07 1.75 -17.97
N ARG A 38 11.30 2.96 -17.45
CA ARG A 38 11.72 3.27 -16.09
C ARG A 38 10.53 3.54 -15.16
N ILE A 39 9.54 2.64 -15.10
CA ILE A 39 9.07 2.26 -13.77
C ILE A 39 10.25 1.49 -13.18
N SER A 40 11.21 2.25 -12.66
CA SER A 40 12.43 1.74 -12.06
C SER A 40 12.00 0.66 -11.07
N SER A 41 12.53 -0.54 -11.22
CA SER A 41 12.21 -1.71 -10.37
C SER A 41 12.28 -1.42 -8.86
N THR A 42 12.96 -0.33 -8.46
CA THR A 42 12.98 0.26 -7.13
C THR A 42 11.63 0.78 -6.60
N ALA A 43 10.70 1.24 -7.44
CA ALA A 43 9.38 1.72 -6.99
C ALA A 43 8.39 0.56 -6.71
N LEU A 44 8.62 -0.62 -7.30
CA LEU A 44 7.78 -1.81 -7.11
C LEU A 44 8.12 -2.62 -5.84
N PHE A 45 9.25 -2.33 -5.19
CA PHE A 45 9.64 -2.94 -3.92
C PHE A 45 9.97 -1.85 -2.88
N ALA A 46 9.00 -0.99 -2.58
CA ALA A 46 9.10 -0.14 -1.41
C ALA A 46 9.18 -1.03 -0.15
N LYS A 47 10.18 -0.78 0.71
CA LYS A 47 10.37 -1.55 1.94
C LYS A 47 9.14 -1.44 2.83
N LYS A 48 8.77 -2.54 3.47
CA LYS A 48 7.66 -2.55 4.43
C LYS A 48 8.11 -1.93 5.75
N LYS A 49 7.34 -0.95 6.24
CA LYS A 49 7.63 -0.25 7.49
C LYS A 49 7.21 -1.11 8.67
N VAL A 50 8.15 -1.37 9.56
CA VAL A 50 7.92 -2.12 10.79
C VAL A 50 8.21 -1.22 11.99
N PHE A 51 7.25 -1.14 12.90
CA PHE A 51 7.42 -0.46 14.19
C PHE A 51 7.43 -1.50 15.31
N ILE A 52 8.37 -1.39 16.24
CA ILE A 52 8.45 -2.26 17.43
C ILE A 52 8.08 -1.41 18.65
N ASP A 53 6.83 -1.48 19.08
CA ASP A 53 6.41 -0.78 20.30
C ASP A 53 6.95 -1.55 21.50
N GLY A 54 7.72 -0.88 22.36
CA GLY A 54 8.52 -1.53 23.40
C GLY A 54 9.91 -2.02 22.94
N GLU A 55 10.49 -1.47 21.87
CA GLU A 55 11.81 -1.89 21.33
C GLU A 55 12.97 -1.90 22.34
N ALA A 56 12.88 -1.12 23.43
CA ALA A 56 13.92 -1.04 24.46
C ALA A 56 13.83 -2.19 25.49
N GLY A 57 12.75 -2.97 25.49
CA GLY A 57 12.62 -4.15 26.32
C GLY A 57 13.46 -5.32 25.81
N THR A 58 13.66 -6.36 26.62
CA THR A 58 14.46 -7.54 26.24
C THR A 58 13.89 -8.26 25.02
N THR A 59 12.57 -8.46 24.98
CA THR A 59 11.88 -9.04 23.81
C THR A 59 12.04 -8.14 22.59
N GLY A 60 11.84 -6.83 22.74
CA GLY A 60 11.94 -5.85 21.64
C GLY A 60 13.35 -5.79 21.03
N LEU A 61 14.40 -5.82 21.86
CA LEU A 61 15.79 -5.83 21.41
C LEU A 61 16.10 -7.08 20.57
N GLN A 62 15.66 -8.26 21.02
CA GLN A 62 15.86 -9.50 20.27
C GLN A 62 15.11 -9.50 18.93
N VAL A 63 13.89 -8.96 18.90
CA VAL A 63 13.13 -8.79 17.65
C VAL A 63 13.87 -7.84 16.71
N ARG A 64 14.34 -6.69 17.23
CA ARG A 64 15.09 -5.71 16.44
C ARG A 64 16.35 -6.32 15.84
N GLU A 65 17.14 -7.05 16.62
CA GLU A 65 18.34 -7.75 16.14
C GLU A 65 18.01 -8.75 15.02
N ARG A 66 16.94 -9.55 15.17
CA ARG A 66 16.51 -10.51 14.15
C ARG A 66 16.04 -9.85 12.86
N LEU A 67 15.48 -8.65 12.94
CA LEU A 67 15.01 -7.90 11.78
C LEU A 67 16.08 -6.99 11.16
N ALA A 68 17.22 -6.77 11.84
CA ALA A 68 18.24 -5.82 11.40
C ALA A 68 18.87 -6.18 10.04
N ASP A 69 19.01 -7.48 9.76
CA ASP A 69 19.64 -7.98 8.53
C ASP A 69 18.65 -8.12 7.36
N ARG A 70 17.38 -7.74 7.54
CA ARG A 70 16.33 -7.83 6.50
C ARG A 70 16.35 -6.59 5.61
N GLU A 71 16.75 -6.76 4.35
CA GLU A 71 16.83 -5.65 3.39
C GLU A 71 15.45 -5.19 2.87
N ASP A 72 14.43 -6.05 2.96
CA ASP A 72 13.05 -5.80 2.51
C ASP A 72 12.20 -5.00 3.52
N LEU A 73 12.72 -4.79 4.73
CA LEU A 73 12.04 -4.10 5.82
C LEU A 73 12.71 -2.76 6.15
N GLU A 74 11.91 -1.80 6.61
CA GLU A 74 12.36 -0.53 7.18
C GLU A 74 11.87 -0.47 8.63
N ILE A 75 12.79 -0.53 9.60
CA ILE A 75 12.43 -0.37 11.01
C ILE A 75 12.34 1.12 11.34
N ILE A 76 11.13 1.61 11.63
CA ILE A 76 10.90 2.97 12.09
C ILE A 76 10.89 3.02 13.62
N SER A 77 11.52 4.04 14.21
CA SER A 77 11.63 4.18 15.67
C SER A 77 11.48 5.65 16.07
N PRO A 78 10.67 5.97 17.10
CA PRO A 78 10.60 7.32 17.65
C PRO A 78 11.85 7.67 18.47
N PRO A 79 12.10 8.96 18.75
CA PRO A 79 13.12 9.38 19.69
C PRO A 79 12.97 8.67 21.03
N SER A 80 14.09 8.29 21.67
CA SER A 80 14.10 7.45 22.88
C SER A 80 13.23 7.97 24.03
N GLN A 81 13.18 9.30 24.18
CA GLN A 81 12.43 10.03 25.19
C GLN A 81 10.92 10.11 24.91
N LEU A 82 10.48 9.85 23.67
CA LEU A 82 9.08 9.87 23.26
C LEU A 82 8.49 8.47 23.04
N ARG A 83 9.25 7.40 23.31
CA ARG A 83 8.78 6.01 23.13
C ARG A 83 7.55 5.64 23.97
N LYS A 84 7.29 6.38 25.04
CA LYS A 84 6.13 6.18 25.93
C LYS A 84 5.06 7.26 25.76
N ASP A 85 5.32 8.25 24.92
CA ASP A 85 4.37 9.31 24.63
C ASP A 85 3.23 8.75 23.76
N GLU A 86 2.00 8.99 24.19
CA GLU A 86 0.79 8.43 23.59
C GLU A 86 0.64 8.87 22.12
N GLU A 87 0.73 10.17 21.86
CA GLU A 87 0.60 10.74 20.52
C GLU A 87 1.69 10.23 19.57
N THR A 88 2.92 10.12 20.09
CA THR A 88 4.03 9.54 19.32
C THR A 88 3.77 8.08 19.00
N ARG A 89 3.35 7.26 19.96
CA ARG A 89 3.05 5.84 19.71
C ARG A 89 1.93 5.70 18.69
N LYS A 90 0.84 6.43 18.86
CA LYS A 90 -0.29 6.46 17.91
C LYS A 90 0.16 6.80 16.50
N LYS A 91 0.99 7.84 16.34
CA LYS A 91 1.55 8.21 15.05
C LYS A 91 2.33 7.07 14.40
N TYR A 92 3.26 6.45 15.14
CA TYR A 92 4.13 5.40 14.57
C TYR A 92 3.37 4.10 14.29
N ILE A 93 2.37 3.75 15.13
CA ILE A 93 1.46 2.63 14.88
C ILE A 93 0.76 2.82 13.54
N ASN A 94 0.13 3.99 13.34
CA ASN A 94 -0.60 4.28 12.12
C ASN A 94 0.28 4.58 10.92
N GLU A 95 1.60 4.81 11.12
CA GLU A 95 2.59 4.97 10.04
C GLU A 95 3.14 3.63 9.53
N ALA A 96 3.12 2.57 10.33
CA ALA A 96 3.71 1.27 10.02
C ALA A 96 2.81 0.35 9.18
N ASP A 97 3.40 -0.51 8.35
CA ASP A 97 2.71 -1.64 7.72
C ASP A 97 2.53 -2.80 8.71
N ALA A 98 3.49 -2.99 9.63
CA ALA A 98 3.39 -3.96 10.71
C ALA A 98 3.89 -3.37 12.03
N VAL A 99 3.17 -3.64 13.11
CA VAL A 99 3.55 -3.23 14.46
C VAL A 99 3.74 -4.48 15.31
N ILE A 100 4.89 -4.59 15.96
CA ILE A 100 5.18 -5.66 16.91
C ILE A 100 5.06 -5.08 18.31
N LEU A 101 4.05 -5.52 19.07
CA LEU A 101 3.82 -5.11 20.44
C LEU A 101 4.66 -5.99 21.36
N CYS A 102 5.75 -5.43 21.86
CA CYS A 102 6.64 -6.04 22.87
C CYS A 102 6.40 -5.37 24.23
N LEU A 103 5.14 -5.25 24.62
CA LEU A 103 4.68 -4.48 25.77
C LEU A 103 4.08 -5.39 26.86
N PRO A 104 3.97 -4.90 28.10
CA PRO A 104 3.07 -5.48 29.09
C PRO A 104 1.61 -5.40 28.64
N ASP A 105 0.78 -6.36 29.05
CA ASP A 105 -0.60 -6.53 28.59
C ASP A 105 -1.44 -5.25 28.57
N ALA A 106 -1.40 -4.45 29.64
CA ALA A 106 -2.16 -3.20 29.72
C ALA A 106 -1.77 -2.18 28.64
N ALA A 107 -0.48 -2.09 28.32
CA ALA A 107 0.03 -1.19 27.29
C ALA A 107 -0.17 -1.75 25.88
N SER A 108 -0.20 -3.08 25.71
CA SER A 108 -0.62 -3.73 24.46
C SER A 108 -2.08 -3.41 24.15
N ILE A 109 -2.97 -3.52 25.13
CA ILE A 109 -4.40 -3.20 24.96
C ILE A 109 -4.60 -1.74 24.55
N GLU A 110 -3.90 -0.83 25.22
CA GLU A 110 -3.89 0.58 24.86
C GLU A 110 -3.35 0.81 23.43
N ALA A 111 -2.25 0.15 23.04
CA ALA A 111 -1.68 0.28 21.70
C ALA A 111 -2.66 -0.11 20.59
N VAL A 112 -3.41 -1.19 20.79
CA VAL A 112 -4.43 -1.64 19.83
C VAL A 112 -5.49 -0.56 19.64
N SER A 113 -5.89 0.14 20.70
CA SER A 113 -6.87 1.23 20.62
C SER A 113 -6.39 2.47 19.86
N PHE A 114 -5.08 2.59 19.58
CA PHE A 114 -4.52 3.71 18.83
C PHE A 114 -4.62 3.56 17.32
N VAL A 115 -4.92 2.36 16.81
CA VAL A 115 -5.15 2.17 15.37
C VAL A 115 -6.36 3.01 14.94
N GLU A 116 -6.15 3.87 13.93
CA GLU A 116 -7.18 4.76 13.42
C GLU A 116 -8.28 3.99 12.67
N GLU A 117 -9.52 4.48 12.79
CA GLU A 117 -10.65 3.93 12.06
C GLU A 117 -10.40 4.00 10.54
N GLY A 118 -10.56 2.86 9.85
CA GLY A 118 -10.30 2.75 8.41
C GLY A 118 -8.84 2.50 8.04
N ASN A 119 -7.93 2.35 9.01
CA ASN A 119 -6.56 1.90 8.75
C ASN A 119 -6.51 0.37 8.55
N ASP A 120 -6.64 -0.07 7.30
CA ASP A 120 -6.60 -1.49 6.90
C ASP A 120 -5.18 -2.00 6.55
N ARG A 121 -4.18 -1.12 6.57
CA ARG A 121 -2.81 -1.44 6.16
C ARG A 121 -1.95 -1.94 7.32
N THR A 122 -2.22 -1.49 8.53
CA THR A 122 -1.38 -1.79 9.70
C THR A 122 -1.78 -3.15 10.28
N VAL A 123 -0.83 -4.08 10.32
CA VAL A 123 -1.02 -5.38 10.97
C VAL A 123 -0.37 -5.38 12.34
N LEU A 124 -1.09 -5.79 13.38
CA LEU A 124 -0.58 -5.90 14.74
C LEU A 124 -0.11 -7.33 15.04
N ILE A 125 1.06 -7.46 15.65
CA ILE A 125 1.63 -8.72 16.13
C ILE A 125 1.92 -8.53 17.61
N ASP A 126 1.13 -9.15 18.48
CA ASP A 126 1.28 -9.01 19.93
C ASP A 126 2.08 -10.17 20.54
N ALA A 127 3.14 -9.83 21.28
CA ALA A 127 3.93 -10.78 22.05
C ALA A 127 3.47 -10.91 23.52
N SER A 128 2.51 -10.07 23.94
CA SER A 128 1.98 -10.07 25.29
C SER A 128 1.06 -11.28 25.57
N THR A 129 0.39 -11.27 26.71
CA THR A 129 -0.66 -12.26 27.02
C THR A 129 -2.08 -11.75 26.76
N ALA A 130 -2.24 -10.45 26.47
CA ALA A 130 -3.52 -9.76 26.37
C ALA A 130 -4.53 -10.45 25.44
N TYR A 131 -4.09 -10.90 24.26
CA TYR A 131 -4.97 -11.44 23.22
C TYR A 131 -4.82 -12.95 22.97
N ARG A 132 -4.14 -13.68 23.85
CA ARG A 132 -3.84 -15.12 23.61
C ARG A 132 -5.07 -16.03 23.54
N VAL A 133 -6.19 -15.59 24.10
CA VAL A 133 -7.45 -16.33 24.16
C VAL A 133 -8.58 -15.56 23.48
N ASP A 134 -8.26 -14.51 22.73
CA ASP A 134 -9.23 -13.69 22.03
C ASP A 134 -9.58 -14.36 20.69
N ASP A 135 -10.86 -14.67 20.49
CA ASP A 135 -11.36 -15.34 19.28
C ASP A 135 -11.22 -14.48 18.00
N ASP A 136 -11.08 -13.16 18.18
CA ASP A 136 -10.81 -12.22 17.11
C ASP A 136 -9.31 -12.07 16.81
N TRP A 137 -8.44 -12.68 17.62
CA TRP A 137 -7.00 -12.68 17.39
C TRP A 137 -6.50 -13.98 16.80
N THR A 138 -5.74 -13.87 15.71
CA THR A 138 -5.13 -15.04 15.08
C THR A 138 -3.79 -15.35 15.73
N TYR A 139 -3.67 -16.55 16.30
CA TYR A 139 -2.42 -17.02 16.84
C TYR A 139 -1.56 -17.72 15.78
N GLY A 140 -0.45 -17.07 15.41
CA GLY A 140 0.73 -17.76 14.92
C GLY A 140 0.63 -18.54 13.61
N PHE A 141 0.20 -17.94 12.49
CA PHE A 141 0.68 -18.27 11.14
C PHE A 141 0.28 -17.15 10.16
N PRO A 142 1.12 -16.76 9.17
CA PRO A 142 0.82 -15.66 8.23
C PRO A 142 -0.43 -15.83 7.37
N GLY A 143 -1.01 -17.05 7.33
CA GLY A 143 -2.17 -17.37 6.49
C GLY A 143 -3.53 -16.97 7.07
N GLU A 144 -3.60 -16.61 8.36
CA GLU A 144 -4.87 -16.40 9.06
C GLU A 144 -4.99 -15.01 9.71
N LEU A 145 -3.99 -14.12 9.56
CA LEU A 145 -4.00 -12.78 10.17
C LEU A 145 -5.26 -11.99 9.76
N LYS A 146 -6.25 -11.95 10.66
CA LYS A 146 -7.42 -11.07 10.53
C LYS A 146 -6.92 -9.62 10.54
N ARG A 147 -7.27 -8.86 9.49
CA ARG A 147 -7.12 -7.41 9.49
C ARG A 147 -8.29 -6.84 10.27
N LEU A 148 -7.99 -6.04 11.29
CA LEU A 148 -8.97 -5.28 12.06
C LEU A 148 -9.63 -4.21 11.18
#